data_AF-A0A7S0EKY2-F1
#
_entry.id   AF-A0A7S0EKY2-F1
#
_cell.length_a   1.000
_cell.length_b   1.000
_cell.length_c   1.000
_cell.angle_alpha   90.00
_cell.angle_beta   90.00
_cell.angle_gamma   90.00
#
_symmetry.space_group_name_H-M   'P 1'
#
loop_
_entity.id
_entity.type
_entity.pdbx_description
1 polymer ?
#
loop_
_entity_poly.entity_id
_entity_poly.type
_entity_poly.pdbx_seq_one_letter_code
_entity_poly.pdbx_strand_id
1 'polypeptide(L)'
;AVAGDQSALITIPSIFVSLATGELLKRQLSSGVRATFATPSDRLPILVQGLPQVGATDENSMRYYEVFVGPALHDRLTISVAPRFGNPDLFVTTSHSGRLPTHDSSDWSSEADGADSLVIDGGDAKACRNCLYYVGVLGGVD
;
A
#
# COMPACT_ATOMS: atom_id res chain seq x y z
N ALA A 1 -26.35 -8.11 21.37
CA ALA A 1 -26.61 -7.73 19.98
C ALA A 1 -26.16 -6.29 19.81
N VAL A 2 -25.05 -6.07 19.09
CA VAL A 2 -24.56 -4.73 18.77
C VAL A 2 -25.03 -4.42 17.36
N ALA A 3 -25.74 -3.30 17.23
CA ALA A 3 -26.36 -2.83 15.99
C ALA A 3 -25.30 -2.31 15.01
N GLY A 4 -25.58 -2.42 13.72
CA GLY A 4 -24.64 -2.19 12.62
C GLY A 4 -24.47 -0.71 12.25
N ASP A 5 -23.80 0.07 13.09
CA ASP A 5 -23.38 1.45 12.79
C ASP A 5 -21.87 1.70 12.91
N GLN A 6 -21.08 0.67 13.24
CA GLN A 6 -19.60 0.70 13.21
C GLN A 6 -19.00 -0.16 12.09
N SER A 7 -19.64 -0.22 10.92
CA SER A 7 -19.09 -0.94 9.78
C SER A 7 -17.77 -0.30 9.31
N ALA A 8 -16.67 -0.82 9.85
CA ALA A 8 -15.35 -0.78 9.22
C ALA A 8 -15.51 -1.32 7.80
N LEU A 9 -14.98 -0.57 6.85
CA LEU A 9 -15.02 -0.81 5.41
C LEU A 9 -14.94 -2.32 5.06
N ILE A 10 -16.02 -2.90 4.53
CA ILE A 10 -16.04 -4.29 4.05
C ILE A 10 -15.56 -4.28 2.60
N THR A 11 -14.25 -4.43 2.39
CA THR A 11 -13.71 -4.74 1.06
C THR A 11 -13.93 -6.22 0.78
N ILE A 12 -14.75 -6.54 -0.22
CA ILE A 12 -14.87 -7.91 -0.73
C ILE A 12 -13.84 -8.05 -1.86
N PRO A 13 -12.69 -8.70 -1.64
CA PRO A 13 -11.78 -8.99 -2.73
C PRO A 13 -12.49 -9.88 -3.76
N SER A 14 -12.50 -9.44 -5.02
CA SER A 14 -13.18 -10.14 -6.11
C SER A 14 -12.16 -10.91 -6.95
N ILE A 15 -12.45 -12.18 -7.25
CA ILE A 15 -11.68 -12.98 -8.21
C ILE A 15 -12.47 -13.03 -9.51
N PHE A 16 -11.87 -12.55 -10.59
CA PHE A 16 -12.41 -12.76 -11.92
C PHE A 16 -11.87 -14.07 -12.49
N VAL A 17 -12.77 -15.00 -12.78
CA VAL A 17 -12.47 -16.24 -13.51
C VAL A 17 -12.99 -16.09 -14.93
N SER A 18 -12.19 -16.44 -15.93
CA SER A 18 -12.63 -16.41 -17.33
C SER A 18 -13.79 -17.38 -17.55
N LEU A 19 -14.66 -17.12 -18.52
CA LEU A 19 -15.78 -18.02 -18.86
C LEU A 19 -15.29 -19.45 -19.15
N ALA A 20 -14.21 -19.58 -19.93
CA ALA A 20 -13.64 -20.88 -20.27
C ALA A 20 -13.16 -21.64 -19.02
N THR A 21 -12.43 -20.96 -18.13
CA THR A 21 -11.95 -21.53 -16.87
C THR A 21 -13.11 -21.87 -15.93
N GLY A 22 -14.13 -21.01 -15.85
CA GLY A 22 -15.32 -21.22 -15.03
C GLY A 22 -16.13 -22.45 -15.47
N GLU A 23 -16.31 -22.66 -16.78
CA GLU A 23 -17.00 -23.83 -17.32
C GLU A 23 -16.23 -25.14 -17.13
N LEU A 24 -14.90 -25.09 -17.06
CA LEU A 24 -14.08 -26.25 -16.67
C LEU A 24 -14.25 -26.58 -15.18
N LEU A 25 -14.18 -25.56 -14.31
CA LEU A 25 -14.37 -25.72 -12.87
C LEU A 25 -15.76 -26.30 -12.52
N LYS A 26 -16.82 -25.84 -13.20
CA LYS A 26 -18.19 -26.35 -13.02
C LYS A 26 -18.31 -27.85 -13.34
N ARG A 27 -17.55 -28.35 -14.32
CA ARG A 27 -17.58 -29.76 -14.74
C ARG A 27 -16.72 -30.67 -13.87
N GLN A 28 -15.66 -30.13 -13.27
CA GLN A 28 -14.69 -30.91 -12.51
C GLN A 28 -14.98 -30.99 -11.01
N LEU A 29 -15.82 -30.11 -10.45
CA LEU A 29 -16.09 -30.05 -9.02
C LEU A 29 -17.51 -30.54 -8.70
N SER A 30 -17.61 -31.63 -7.94
CA SER A 30 -18.87 -32.19 -7.45
C SER A 30 -19.38 -31.52 -6.16
N SER A 31 -18.55 -30.74 -5.46
CA SER A 31 -18.90 -30.07 -4.20
C SER A 31 -18.18 -28.72 -4.02
N GLY A 32 -18.65 -27.68 -4.70
CA GLY A 32 -18.27 -26.28 -4.44
C GLY A 32 -16.81 -25.89 -4.75
N VAL A 33 -16.57 -24.58 -4.92
CA VAL A 33 -15.23 -24.00 -5.06
C VAL A 33 -14.90 -23.28 -3.76
N ARG A 34 -13.77 -23.61 -3.12
CA ARG A 34 -13.20 -22.81 -2.04
C ARG A 34 -12.04 -21.98 -2.61
N ALA A 35 -12.17 -20.66 -2.51
CA ALA A 35 -11.07 -19.74 -2.78
C ALA A 35 -10.60 -19.16 -1.44
N THR A 36 -9.29 -19.23 -1.18
CA THR A 36 -8.66 -18.59 -0.02
C THR A 36 -7.94 -17.35 -0.52
N PHE A 37 -8.32 -16.20 0.02
CA PHE A 37 -7.55 -14.97 -0.18
C PHE A 37 -6.42 -14.94 0.83
N ALA A 38 -5.20 -14.79 0.35
CA ALA A 38 -4.04 -14.51 1.18
C ALA A 38 -3.35 -13.28 0.61
N THR A 39 -2.85 -12.41 1.48
CA THR A 39 -1.79 -11.46 1.09
C THR A 39 -0.60 -12.30 0.61
N PRO A 40 -0.12 -12.14 -0.63
CA PRO A 40 1.06 -12.85 -1.09
C PRO A 40 2.23 -12.51 -0.15
N SER A 41 2.97 -13.52 0.33
CA SER A 41 4.14 -13.30 1.19
C SER A 41 5.24 -12.48 0.49
N ASP A 42 5.24 -12.50 -0.84
CA ASP A 42 6.30 -11.95 -1.68
C ASP A 42 5.92 -10.58 -2.27
N ARG A 43 4.78 -10.00 -1.86
CA ARG A 43 4.31 -8.70 -2.36
C ARG A 43 4.00 -7.77 -1.20
N LEU A 44 4.45 -6.53 -1.35
CA LEU A 44 4.15 -5.48 -0.40
C LEU A 44 2.64 -5.18 -0.41
N PRO A 45 2.05 -4.84 0.74
CA PRO A 45 0.67 -4.39 0.78
C PRO A 45 0.50 -3.10 -0.06
N ILE A 46 -0.57 -3.05 -0.86
CA ILE A 46 -0.85 -1.92 -1.73
C ILE A 46 -1.67 -0.84 -1.00
N LEU A 47 -1.21 0.40 -1.07
CA LEU A 47 -1.98 1.57 -0.65
C LEU A 47 -2.90 2.00 -1.79
N VAL A 48 -4.15 2.27 -1.44
CA VAL A 48 -5.17 2.75 -2.36
C VAL A 48 -5.61 4.13 -1.94
N GLN A 49 -5.68 5.06 -2.90
CA GLN A 49 -6.09 6.44 -2.63
C GLN A 49 -7.45 6.48 -1.92
N GLY A 50 -7.52 7.24 -0.82
CA GLY A 50 -8.74 7.40 -0.03
C GLY A 50 -9.09 6.22 0.89
N LEU A 51 -8.30 5.15 0.89
CA LEU A 51 -8.48 3.99 1.77
C LEU A 51 -7.27 3.86 2.72
N PRO A 52 -7.35 4.44 3.93
CA PRO A 52 -6.28 4.31 4.92
C PRO A 52 -6.04 2.86 5.31
N GLN A 53 -4.77 2.47 5.42
CA GLN A 53 -4.36 1.15 5.91
C GLN A 53 -3.73 1.27 7.30
N VAL A 54 -4.11 0.35 8.19
CA VAL A 54 -3.51 0.25 9.53
C VAL A 54 -2.29 -0.66 9.48
N GLY A 55 -1.22 -0.25 10.15
CA GLY A 55 -0.01 -1.04 10.32
C GLY A 55 0.70 -0.69 11.63
N ALA A 56 1.73 -1.45 11.91
CA ALA A 56 2.65 -1.25 13.03
C ALA A 56 4.05 -1.72 12.62
N THR A 57 5.07 -1.09 13.19
CA THR A 57 6.49 -1.46 13.06
C THR A 57 7.14 -1.25 14.42
N ASP A 58 8.23 -1.98 14.67
CA ASP A 58 9.05 -1.78 15.85
C ASP A 58 9.89 -0.50 15.69
N GLU A 59 10.41 -0.01 16.82
CA GLU A 59 11.37 1.09 16.84
C GLU A 59 12.57 0.79 15.92
N ASN A 60 13.03 1.80 15.18
CA ASN A 60 14.12 1.72 14.20
C ASN A 60 13.90 0.65 13.10
N SER A 61 12.67 0.18 12.92
CA SER A 61 12.32 -0.81 11.89
C SER A 61 11.41 -0.21 10.84
N MET A 62 11.62 -0.62 9.59
CA MET A 62 10.78 -0.19 8.47
C MET A 62 9.65 -1.17 8.18
N ARG A 63 8.48 -0.60 7.92
CA ARG A 63 7.38 -1.31 7.27
C ARG A 63 7.15 -0.76 5.87
N TYR A 64 7.06 -1.67 4.91
CA TYR A 64 6.99 -1.32 3.49
C TYR A 64 5.59 -1.52 2.92
N TYR A 65 5.24 -0.64 2.00
CA TYR A 65 4.03 -0.64 1.20
C TYR A 65 4.36 -0.28 -0.26
N GLU A 66 3.44 -0.56 -1.17
CA GLU A 66 3.52 -0.09 -2.56
C GLU A 66 2.31 0.78 -2.92
N VAL A 67 2.50 1.81 -3.74
CA VAL A 67 1.40 2.56 -4.36
C VAL A 67 1.61 2.61 -5.86
N PHE A 68 0.56 2.27 -6.62
CA PHE A 68 0.60 2.36 -8.07
C PHE A 68 0.14 3.73 -8.53
N VAL A 69 1.03 4.43 -9.24
CA VAL A 69 0.70 5.70 -9.90
C VAL A 69 0.39 5.41 -11.36
N GLY A 70 -0.86 5.65 -11.74
CA GLY A 70 -1.36 5.37 -13.09
C GLY A 70 -0.73 6.24 -14.20
N PRO A 71 -1.13 6.03 -15.46
CA PRO A 71 -0.60 6.76 -16.61
C PRO A 71 -1.09 8.21 -16.71
N ALA A 72 -2.19 8.56 -16.03
CA ALA A 72 -2.75 9.90 -16.06
C ALA A 72 -1.79 10.94 -15.46
N LEU A 73 -1.83 12.16 -16.00
CA LEU A 73 -1.17 13.30 -15.37
C LEU A 73 -1.83 13.56 -14.02
N HIS A 74 -0.99 13.83 -13.03
CA HIS A 74 -1.38 14.24 -11.69
C HIS A 74 -0.44 15.37 -11.27
N ASP A 75 -0.98 16.36 -10.57
CA ASP A 75 -0.17 17.50 -10.13
C ASP A 75 0.77 17.12 -8.99
N ARG A 76 0.31 16.25 -8.09
CA ARG A 76 1.07 15.76 -6.93
C ARG A 76 0.57 14.41 -6.43
N LEU A 77 1.47 13.66 -5.81
CA LEU A 77 1.17 12.53 -4.93
C LEU A 77 1.36 12.97 -3.48
N THR A 78 0.39 12.71 -2.62
CA THR A 78 0.49 12.97 -1.19
C THR A 78 0.33 11.65 -0.43
N ILE A 79 1.30 11.34 0.42
CA ILE A 79 1.31 10.18 1.30
C ILE A 79 1.34 10.71 2.72
N SER A 80 0.43 10.21 3.57
CA SER A 80 0.31 10.69 4.94
C SER A 80 0.17 9.52 5.89
N VAL A 81 0.77 9.65 7.07
CA VAL A 81 0.67 8.68 8.16
C VAL A 81 0.26 9.40 9.44
N ALA A 82 -0.76 8.87 10.11
CA ALA A 82 -1.21 9.37 11.39
C ALA A 82 -0.88 8.32 12.46
N PRO A 83 0.03 8.61 13.40
CA PRO A 83 0.35 7.66 14.46
C PRO A 83 -0.83 7.49 15.41
N ARG A 84 -1.00 6.27 15.89
CA ARG A 84 -1.71 6.03 17.16
C ARG A 84 -0.77 6.19 18.36
N PHE A 85 0.49 5.83 18.16
CA PHE A 85 1.60 5.91 19.12
C PHE A 85 2.92 6.06 18.33
N GLY A 86 3.94 6.67 18.95
CA GLY A 86 5.28 6.87 18.37
C GLY A 86 5.34 7.95 17.29
N ASN A 87 6.52 8.06 16.65
CA ASN A 87 6.83 9.04 15.61
C ASN A 87 7.16 8.36 14.26
N PRO A 88 6.19 8.22 13.35
CA PRO A 88 6.41 7.61 12.05
C PRO A 88 7.01 8.57 11.03
N ASP A 89 8.11 8.17 10.40
CA ASP A 89 8.74 8.91 9.31
C ASP A 89 8.51 8.22 7.96
N LEU A 90 8.35 9.02 6.89
CA LEU A 90 8.07 8.53 5.54
C LEU A 90 9.30 8.59 4.64
N PHE A 91 9.59 7.49 3.95
CA PHE A 91 10.64 7.38 2.94
C PHE A 91 10.08 6.75 1.67
N VAL A 92 10.46 7.26 0.50
CA VAL A 92 9.91 6.80 -0.77
C VAL A 92 10.98 6.64 -1.84
N THR A 93 10.91 5.55 -2.60
CA THR A 93 11.60 5.35 -3.89
C THR A 93 10.60 4.93 -4.96
N THR A 94 11.00 4.97 -6.23
CA THR A 94 10.19 4.38 -7.32
C THR A 94 10.67 2.98 -7.69
N SER A 95 9.85 2.23 -8.42
CA SER A 95 10.27 0.94 -9.00
C SER A 95 11.45 1.05 -9.97
N HIS A 96 11.67 2.23 -10.58
CA HIS A 96 12.84 2.47 -11.44
C HIS A 96 14.15 2.46 -10.64
N SER A 97 14.10 2.82 -9.36
CA SER A 97 15.24 2.77 -8.45
C SER A 97 15.66 1.33 -8.11
N GLY A 98 14.81 0.33 -8.37
CA GLY A 98 15.11 -1.09 -8.16
C GLY A 98 15.37 -1.50 -6.70
N ARG A 99 15.10 -0.60 -5.74
CA ARG A 99 15.38 -0.78 -4.31
C ARG A 99 14.23 -0.25 -3.46
N LEU A 100 14.05 -0.83 -2.29
CA LEU A 100 13.23 -0.26 -1.23
C LEU A 100 13.93 0.97 -0.63
N PRO A 101 13.19 1.97 -0.16
CA PRO A 101 13.78 3.08 0.56
C PRO A 101 14.39 2.61 1.88
N THR A 102 15.46 3.28 2.30
CA THR A 102 15.99 3.23 3.67
C THR A 102 16.09 4.66 4.22
N HIS A 103 16.38 4.79 5.52
CA HIS A 103 16.64 6.09 6.15
C HIS A 103 17.75 6.85 5.40
N ASP A 104 18.87 6.17 5.17
CA ASP A 104 20.03 6.75 4.44
C ASP A 104 19.90 6.75 2.90
N SER A 105 18.86 6.13 2.33
CA SER A 105 18.73 5.95 0.88
C SER A 105 17.28 5.97 0.42
N SER A 106 16.78 7.15 0.14
CA SER A 106 15.46 7.39 -0.44
C SER A 106 15.53 8.38 -1.59
N ASP A 107 14.48 8.43 -2.42
CA ASP A 107 14.35 9.45 -3.45
C ASP A 107 13.67 10.71 -2.88
N TRP A 108 12.76 10.52 -1.92
CA TRP A 108 12.08 11.54 -1.12
C TRP A 108 11.86 11.04 0.32
N SER A 109 11.86 11.96 1.30
CA SER A 109 11.55 11.66 2.69
C SER A 109 10.83 12.82 3.38
N SER A 110 10.15 12.50 4.48
CA SER A 110 9.64 13.44 5.47
C SER A 110 9.84 12.81 6.85
N GLU A 111 10.24 13.63 7.82
CA GLU A 111 10.63 13.21 9.17
C GLU A 111 10.03 14.22 10.17
N ALA A 112 8.70 14.38 10.13
CA ALA A 112 7.98 15.34 10.95
C ALA A 112 7.49 14.72 12.27
N ASP A 113 7.61 15.46 13.37
CA ASP A 113 7.17 14.98 14.69
C ASP A 113 5.67 14.62 14.72
N GLY A 114 5.37 13.36 15.04
CA GLY A 114 4.04 12.83 15.19
C GLY A 114 3.40 12.46 13.85
N ALA A 115 2.40 13.21 13.40
CA ALA A 115 1.76 12.91 12.12
C ALA A 115 2.62 13.44 10.97
N ASP A 116 2.95 12.57 10.02
CA ASP A 116 3.84 12.91 8.92
C ASP A 116 3.12 12.88 7.56
N SER A 117 3.56 13.73 6.65
CA SER A 117 3.00 13.87 5.31
C SER A 117 4.05 14.28 4.29
N LEU A 118 4.26 13.42 3.31
CA LEU A 118 5.17 13.63 2.19
C LEU A 118 4.39 14.01 0.92
N VAL A 119 4.82 15.07 0.25
CA VAL A 119 4.28 15.52 -1.04
C VAL A 119 5.36 15.37 -2.11
N ILE A 120 5.03 14.66 -3.18
CA ILE A 120 5.87 14.49 -4.37
C ILE A 120 5.17 15.19 -5.53
N ASP A 121 5.79 16.22 -6.09
CA ASP A 121 5.27 16.91 -7.26
C ASP A 121 5.33 16.00 -8.50
N GLY A 122 4.26 15.99 -9.30
CA GLY A 122 4.18 15.18 -10.52
C GLY A 122 5.18 15.61 -11.61
N GLY A 123 5.75 16.82 -11.47
CA GLY A 123 6.82 17.35 -12.32
C GLY A 123 8.24 17.09 -11.82
N ASP A 124 8.42 16.42 -10.67
CA ASP A 124 9.74 16.04 -10.16
C ASP A 124 10.46 15.11 -11.15
N ALA A 125 11.76 15.33 -11.36
CA ALA A 125 12.55 14.57 -12.33
C ALA A 125 12.64 13.06 -12.02
N LYS A 126 12.48 12.67 -10.76
CA LYS A 126 12.46 11.26 -10.31
C LYS A 126 11.04 10.70 -10.28
N ALA A 127 9.99 11.53 -10.32
CA ALA A 127 8.61 11.06 -10.37
C ALA A 127 8.35 10.31 -11.68
N CYS A 128 7.50 9.29 -11.60
CA CYS A 128 7.14 8.49 -12.76
C CYS A 128 5.63 8.23 -12.83
N ARG A 129 5.19 7.91 -14.03
CA ARG A 129 3.80 7.50 -14.32
C ARG A 129 3.80 6.06 -14.77
N ASN A 130 2.68 5.38 -14.55
CA ASN A 130 2.52 3.97 -14.85
C ASN A 130 3.61 3.11 -14.17
N CYS A 131 3.89 3.39 -12.91
CA CYS A 131 4.96 2.77 -12.12
C CYS A 131 4.53 2.59 -10.66
N LEU A 132 5.28 1.77 -9.91
CA LEU A 132 5.11 1.64 -8.48
C LEU A 132 6.03 2.61 -7.74
N TYR A 133 5.53 3.11 -6.62
CA TYR A 133 6.32 3.76 -5.59
C TYR A 133 6.37 2.84 -4.38
N TYR A 134 7.56 2.64 -3.83
CA TYR A 134 7.77 1.90 -2.59
C TYR A 134 7.81 2.90 -1.44
N VAL A 135 6.94 2.70 -0.45
CA VAL A 135 6.78 3.56 0.71
C VAL A 135 7.30 2.80 1.93
N GLY A 136 8.37 3.29 2.53
CA GLY A 136 8.86 2.86 3.84
C GLY A 136 8.30 3.78 4.92
N VAL A 137 7.76 3.18 5.98
CA VAL A 137 7.41 3.87 7.22
C VAL A 137 8.38 3.41 8.29
N LEU A 138 9.21 4.31 8.80
CA LEU A 138 10.14 4.03 9.90
C LEU A 138 9.44 4.31 11.23
N GLY A 139 9.62 3.42 12.21
CA GLY A 139 9.29 3.74 13.60
C GLY A 139 10.41 4.57 14.20
N GLY A 140 10.24 5.88 14.29
CA GLY A 140 11.20 6.81 14.88
C GLY A 140 11.34 6.64 16.39
N VAL A 141 12.44 7.18 16.91
CA VAL A 141 12.73 7.31 18.35
C VAL A 141 12.34 8.70 18.82
N ASP A 142 11.50 8.76 19.86
CA ASP A 142 11.15 10.01 20.57
C ASP A 142 12.31 10.51 21.45
#